data_AF-A0A7L9J4C1-F1
#
_entry.id   AF-A0A7L9J4C1-F1
#
_cell.length_a   1.000
_cell.length_b   1.000
_cell.length_c   1.000
_cell.angle_alpha   90.00
_cell.angle_beta   90.00
_cell.angle_gamma   90.00
#
_symmetry.space_group_name_H-M   'P 1'
#
loop_
_entity.id
_entity.type
_entity.pdbx_description
1 polymer ?
#
loop_
_entity_poly.entity_id
_entity_poly.type
_entity_poly.pdbx_seq_one_letter_code
_entity_poly.pdbx_strand_id
1 'polypeptide(L)'
;MGTVISQTGTPLAKGSAVLAASGGLVAAIAIPAQASTAADQVDATPVQAAAAPAAPAVTAPSAPATSTAATSAFGKIEVEPVAKPTGPTPYQLRMRAEREQAREAAAQERQREQEQEREQEQEQAQAEREQAAQERESEAASRSQERQSPAPQASTSTPAAETAAPAPAASSNVIEIAKQYIGTPYVYGGSTPAGFDCSGFTQYVFAKAGKSIPRVTTAQQAAATPVSSPQPGDLVFFGSPSWHVGIYVGDGMMIDSPRTGSSVSIRPIFDGVSGYGRV
;
A
#
# COMPACT_ATOMS: atom_id res chain seq x y z
N MET A 1 -2.75 22.11 65.71
CA MET A 1 -4.07 22.03 65.04
C MET A 1 -3.82 22.23 63.56
N GLY A 2 -4.38 21.37 62.70
CA GLY A 2 -4.05 21.39 61.26
C GLY A 2 -5.00 22.27 60.46
N THR A 3 -4.50 22.83 59.37
CA THR A 3 -5.30 23.46 58.31
C THR A 3 -4.80 22.91 56.97
N VAL A 4 -5.66 22.16 56.29
CA VAL A 4 -5.40 21.64 54.95
C VAL A 4 -5.97 22.66 53.96
N ILE A 5 -5.17 23.12 53.00
CA ILE A 5 -5.64 24.01 51.93
C ILE A 5 -5.35 23.32 50.60
N SER A 6 -6.41 22.88 49.91
CA SER A 6 -6.29 22.30 48.58
C SER A 6 -6.08 23.40 47.54
N GLN A 7 -5.05 23.26 46.69
CA GLN A 7 -4.92 24.04 45.45
C GLN A 7 -4.97 23.10 44.25
N THR A 8 -6.09 23.14 43.52
CA THR A 8 -6.18 22.62 42.16
C THR A 8 -5.60 23.65 41.19
N GLY A 9 -4.43 23.37 40.63
CA GLY A 9 -3.81 24.20 39.60
C GLY A 9 -4.31 23.85 38.19
N THR A 10 -4.70 24.85 37.41
CA THR A 10 -4.96 24.73 35.97
C THR A 10 -4.29 25.89 35.23
N PRO A 11 -3.44 25.62 34.23
CA PRO A 11 -3.16 26.53 33.13
C PRO A 11 -3.74 25.94 31.83
N LEU A 12 -4.82 26.50 31.27
CA LEU A 12 -4.84 27.72 30.46
C LEU A 12 -4.10 27.55 29.10
N ALA A 13 -4.71 26.82 28.17
CA ALA A 13 -4.31 26.84 26.77
C ALA A 13 -4.78 28.14 26.10
N LYS A 14 -3.85 28.86 25.45
CA LYS A 14 -4.15 29.97 24.54
C LYS A 14 -3.76 29.55 23.12
N GLY A 15 -4.69 29.68 22.17
CA GLY A 15 -4.47 29.46 20.75
C GLY A 15 -5.53 30.23 19.95
N SER A 16 -5.16 31.38 19.41
CA SER A 16 -6.09 32.31 18.77
C SER A 16 -6.57 31.82 17.41
N ALA A 17 -7.83 32.10 17.08
CA ALA A 17 -8.35 32.02 15.73
C ALA A 17 -8.08 33.32 14.95
N VAL A 18 -7.83 33.22 13.64
CA VAL A 18 -8.03 34.29 12.64
C VAL A 18 -8.67 33.65 11.39
N LEU A 19 -9.47 34.43 10.67
CA LEU A 19 -10.55 33.98 9.77
C LEU A 19 -10.38 34.52 8.34
N ALA A 20 -10.97 33.83 7.35
CA ALA A 20 -11.28 34.30 5.98
C ALA A 20 -10.05 34.58 5.07
N ALA A 21 -10.11 34.61 3.73
CA ALA A 21 -11.19 34.49 2.72
C ALA A 21 -10.51 34.11 1.35
N SER A 22 -11.16 33.75 0.24
CA SER A 22 -12.55 33.36 -0.11
C SER A 22 -12.62 32.94 -1.60
N GLY A 23 -13.52 32.03 -1.99
CA GLY A 23 -13.90 31.82 -3.41
C GLY A 23 -13.71 30.40 -3.96
N GLY A 24 -14.82 29.70 -4.19
CA GLY A 24 -14.85 28.37 -4.82
C GLY A 24 -16.31 27.99 -5.11
N LEU A 25 -16.70 28.05 -6.39
CA LEU A 25 -18.08 27.88 -6.84
C LEU A 25 -18.58 26.43 -6.60
N VAL A 26 -19.62 26.26 -5.78
CA VAL A 26 -20.28 24.94 -5.62
C VAL A 26 -21.38 24.80 -6.66
N ALA A 27 -21.16 23.92 -7.64
CA ALA A 27 -22.21 23.50 -8.57
C ALA A 27 -23.16 22.50 -7.87
N ALA A 28 -24.31 22.97 -7.40
CA ALA A 28 -25.33 22.12 -6.81
C ALA A 28 -26.13 21.40 -7.91
N ILE A 29 -25.95 20.08 -8.04
CA ILE A 29 -26.80 19.23 -8.88
C ILE A 29 -27.96 18.74 -8.00
N ALA A 30 -29.14 19.32 -8.18
CA ALA A 30 -30.35 18.88 -7.50
C ALA A 30 -30.89 17.60 -8.16
N ILE A 31 -30.93 16.50 -7.41
CA ILE A 31 -31.63 15.28 -7.82
C ILE A 31 -33.09 15.40 -7.35
N PRO A 32 -34.09 15.35 -8.24
CA PRO A 32 -35.49 15.40 -7.82
C PRO A 32 -35.89 14.07 -7.18
N ALA A 33 -36.39 14.13 -5.95
CA ALA A 33 -37.11 13.01 -5.35
C ALA A 33 -38.46 12.84 -6.07
N GLN A 34 -38.69 11.68 -6.67
CA GLN A 34 -40.03 11.25 -7.06
C GLN A 34 -40.37 9.93 -6.38
N ALA A 35 -41.23 10.01 -5.37
CA ALA A 35 -42.00 8.88 -4.92
C ALA A 35 -43.18 8.67 -5.87
N SER A 36 -43.50 7.42 -6.19
CA SER A 36 -44.83 7.05 -6.67
C SER A 36 -45.18 5.66 -6.16
N THR A 37 -46.40 5.58 -5.64
CA THR A 37 -46.93 4.47 -4.84
C THR A 37 -47.77 3.52 -5.68
N ALA A 38 -47.44 2.23 -5.63
CA ALA A 38 -48.38 1.11 -5.72
C ALA A 38 -47.69 -0.06 -4.97
N ALA A 39 -48.06 -0.43 -3.74
CA ALA A 39 -49.37 -0.93 -3.31
C ALA A 39 -49.76 -2.22 -4.04
N ASP A 40 -49.16 -3.33 -3.61
CA ASP A 40 -49.85 -4.61 -3.59
C ASP A 40 -49.69 -5.23 -2.19
N GLN A 41 -50.73 -5.88 -1.68
CA GLN A 41 -50.77 -6.43 -0.33
C GLN A 41 -50.58 -7.95 -0.37
N VAL A 42 -49.57 -8.44 0.36
CA VAL A 42 -49.49 -9.85 0.76
C VAL A 42 -49.22 -9.99 2.27
N ASP A 43 -50.32 -10.27 2.95
CA ASP A 43 -50.51 -11.08 4.17
C ASP A 43 -49.39 -11.13 5.24
N ALA A 44 -49.70 -10.61 6.42
CA ALA A 44 -48.80 -10.57 7.57
C ALA A 44 -48.83 -11.87 8.38
N THR A 45 -48.04 -12.86 7.98
CA THR A 45 -47.70 -14.00 8.86
C THR A 45 -46.44 -13.65 9.68
N PRO A 46 -46.46 -13.67 11.03
CA PRO A 46 -45.28 -13.37 11.82
C PRO A 46 -44.27 -14.53 11.76
N VAL A 47 -43.21 -14.37 10.95
CA VAL A 47 -42.09 -15.31 10.96
C VAL A 47 -41.30 -15.14 12.26
N GLN A 48 -41.41 -16.15 13.10
CA GLN A 48 -40.82 -16.22 14.43
C GLN A 48 -39.30 -16.09 14.38
N ALA A 49 -38.74 -15.19 15.20
CA ALA A 49 -37.30 -15.01 15.30
C ALA A 49 -36.64 -16.32 15.78
N ALA A 50 -35.88 -16.96 14.89
CA ALA A 50 -35.10 -18.15 15.24
C ALA A 50 -34.05 -17.78 16.29
N ALA A 51 -34.18 -18.35 17.48
CA ALA A 51 -33.25 -18.12 18.58
C ALA A 51 -31.84 -18.59 18.21
N ALA A 52 -30.83 -17.82 18.62
CA ALA A 52 -29.44 -18.28 18.56
C ALA A 52 -29.28 -19.59 19.38
N PRO A 53 -28.48 -20.57 18.91
CA PRO A 53 -28.25 -21.78 19.67
C PRO A 53 -27.53 -21.44 20.97
N ALA A 54 -28.15 -21.82 22.10
CA ALA A 54 -27.58 -21.63 23.41
C ALA A 54 -26.23 -22.36 23.54
N ALA A 55 -25.26 -21.74 24.20
CA ALA A 55 -24.03 -22.40 24.57
C ALA A 55 -24.33 -23.64 25.44
N PRO A 56 -23.61 -24.76 25.27
CA PRO A 56 -23.81 -25.93 26.12
C PRO A 56 -23.45 -25.57 27.55
N ALA A 57 -24.46 -25.58 28.43
CA ALA A 57 -24.24 -25.41 29.87
C ALA A 57 -23.42 -26.60 30.38
N VAL A 58 -22.19 -26.32 30.82
CA VAL A 58 -21.34 -27.31 31.47
C VAL A 58 -21.88 -27.60 32.87
N THR A 59 -22.64 -28.69 32.98
CA THR A 59 -23.17 -29.16 34.26
C THR A 59 -22.01 -29.58 35.17
N ALA A 60 -21.71 -28.78 36.20
CA ALA A 60 -20.81 -29.20 37.26
C ALA A 60 -21.44 -30.36 38.03
N PRO A 61 -20.70 -31.43 38.38
CA PRO A 61 -21.25 -32.52 39.17
C PRO A 61 -21.50 -32.07 40.61
N SER A 62 -22.76 -32.11 41.04
CA SER A 62 -23.15 -31.86 42.43
C SER A 62 -22.60 -32.95 43.36
N ALA A 63 -21.67 -32.58 44.24
CA ALA A 63 -21.24 -33.47 45.33
C ALA A 63 -22.30 -33.51 46.44
N PRO A 64 -22.63 -34.68 47.01
CA PRO A 64 -23.51 -34.76 48.17
C PRO A 64 -22.77 -34.30 49.44
N ALA A 65 -23.26 -33.24 50.08
CA ALA A 65 -22.76 -32.79 51.37
C ALA A 65 -23.61 -33.38 52.52
N THR A 66 -23.21 -34.55 53.02
CA THR A 66 -23.69 -35.07 54.31
C THR A 66 -22.60 -34.93 55.37
N SER A 67 -22.76 -33.93 56.23
CA SER A 67 -21.90 -33.71 57.39
C SER A 67 -22.39 -34.54 58.58
N THR A 68 -21.63 -35.57 58.96
CA THR A 68 -21.68 -36.17 60.29
C THR A 68 -20.26 -36.21 60.85
N ALA A 69 -20.02 -35.38 61.87
CA ALA A 69 -18.72 -35.29 62.51
C ALA A 69 -18.43 -36.55 63.34
N ALA A 70 -17.36 -37.26 63.00
CA ALA A 70 -16.71 -38.24 63.86
C ALA A 70 -15.24 -37.86 63.99
N THR A 71 -14.82 -37.46 65.19
CA THR A 71 -13.41 -37.17 65.47
C THR A 71 -12.65 -38.49 65.50
N SER A 72 -11.85 -38.74 64.46
CA SER A 72 -10.83 -39.79 64.44
C SER A 72 -9.54 -39.20 63.88
N ALA A 73 -8.40 -39.77 64.29
CA ALA A 73 -7.09 -39.14 64.15
C ALA A 73 -6.76 -38.71 62.71
N PHE A 74 -6.14 -37.54 62.55
CA PHE A 74 -5.62 -37.04 61.27
C PHE A 74 -4.47 -37.94 60.76
N GLY A 75 -4.83 -39.02 60.06
CA GLY A 75 -3.96 -39.69 59.12
C GLY A 75 -3.54 -38.72 58.00
N LYS A 76 -2.35 -38.93 57.45
CA LYS A 76 -1.82 -38.09 56.35
C LYS A 76 -2.81 -38.07 55.20
N ILE A 77 -3.29 -36.89 54.82
CA ILE A 77 -4.04 -36.70 53.59
C ILE A 77 -3.02 -36.74 52.45
N GLU A 78 -2.89 -37.89 51.79
CA GLU A 78 -2.12 -38.02 50.55
C GLU A 78 -2.90 -37.34 49.42
N VAL A 79 -2.62 -36.04 49.26
CA VAL A 79 -3.10 -35.27 48.11
C VAL A 79 -2.24 -35.67 46.91
N GLU A 80 -2.74 -36.59 46.07
CA GLU A 80 -2.08 -36.86 44.79
C GLU A 80 -2.00 -35.56 43.96
N PRO A 81 -0.80 -35.12 43.54
CA PRO A 81 -0.66 -33.90 42.77
C PRO A 81 -1.17 -34.13 41.35
N VAL A 82 -2.39 -33.67 41.07
CA VAL A 82 -2.93 -33.62 39.71
C VAL A 82 -1.95 -32.86 38.82
N ALA A 83 -1.32 -33.59 37.89
CA ALA A 83 -0.32 -33.03 37.00
C ALA A 83 -0.94 -31.90 36.16
N LYS A 84 -0.25 -30.75 36.10
CA LYS A 84 -0.70 -29.63 35.26
C LYS A 84 -0.76 -30.09 33.80
N PRO A 85 -1.84 -29.79 33.05
CA PRO A 85 -1.95 -30.21 31.65
C PRO A 85 -0.79 -29.65 30.84
N THR A 86 -0.10 -30.51 30.11
CA THR A 86 1.12 -30.21 29.33
C THR A 86 0.84 -29.66 27.93
N GLY A 87 -0.43 -29.34 27.63
CA GLY A 87 -0.87 -28.82 26.33
C GLY A 87 -1.22 -27.32 26.34
N PRO A 88 -1.35 -26.69 25.16
CA PRO A 88 -1.84 -25.32 25.05
C PRO A 88 -3.27 -25.21 25.59
N THR A 89 -3.55 -24.12 26.31
CA THR A 89 -4.89 -23.91 26.89
C THR A 89 -5.93 -23.62 25.79
N PRO A 90 -7.24 -23.85 26.03
CA PRO A 90 -8.29 -23.50 25.08
C PRO A 90 -8.25 -22.03 24.61
N TYR A 91 -7.81 -21.12 25.50
CA TYR A 91 -7.56 -19.71 25.16
C TYR A 91 -6.41 -19.54 24.17
N GLN A 92 -5.27 -20.21 24.40
CA GLN A 92 -4.11 -20.15 23.50
C GLN A 92 -4.40 -20.74 22.12
N LEU A 93 -5.25 -21.78 22.05
CA LEU A 93 -5.72 -22.34 20.77
C LEU A 93 -6.59 -21.34 20.01
N ARG A 94 -7.54 -20.68 20.68
CA ARG A 94 -8.37 -19.63 20.07
C ARG A 94 -7.53 -18.46 19.54
N MET A 95 -6.62 -17.94 20.36
CA MET A 95 -5.72 -16.85 19.97
C MET A 95 -4.79 -17.20 18.79
N ARG A 96 -4.47 -18.50 18.58
CA ARG A 96 -3.75 -18.96 17.39
C ARG A 96 -4.66 -18.95 16.16
N ALA A 97 -5.86 -19.51 16.25
CA ALA A 97 -6.83 -19.53 15.15
C ALA A 97 -7.22 -18.10 14.71
N GLU A 98 -7.48 -17.19 15.65
CA GLU A 98 -7.78 -15.78 15.36
C GLU A 98 -6.60 -15.08 14.64
N ARG A 99 -5.35 -15.38 15.03
CA ARG A 99 -4.14 -14.85 14.35
C ARG A 99 -3.92 -15.44 12.96
N GLU A 100 -4.31 -16.69 12.75
CA GLU A 100 -4.24 -17.37 11.46
C GLU A 100 -5.28 -16.78 10.49
N GLN A 101 -6.54 -16.67 10.93
CA GLN A 101 -7.61 -16.00 10.19
C GLN A 101 -7.24 -14.54 9.85
N ALA A 102 -6.65 -13.79 10.79
CA ALA A 102 -6.19 -12.42 10.52
C ALA A 102 -5.07 -12.35 9.46
N ARG A 103 -4.18 -13.36 9.41
CA ARG A 103 -3.13 -13.44 8.38
C ARG A 103 -3.70 -13.80 7.01
N GLU A 104 -4.66 -14.71 6.96
CA GLU A 104 -5.36 -15.09 5.74
C GLU A 104 -6.19 -13.92 5.19
N ALA A 105 -6.95 -13.23 6.04
CA ALA A 105 -7.70 -12.03 5.66
C ALA A 105 -6.78 -10.95 5.09
N ALA A 106 -5.67 -10.64 5.77
CA ALA A 106 -4.67 -9.69 5.27
C ALA A 106 -3.98 -10.16 3.98
N ALA A 107 -3.88 -11.48 3.73
CA ALA A 107 -3.35 -12.02 2.48
C ALA A 107 -4.35 -11.90 1.32
N GLN A 108 -5.63 -12.16 1.57
CA GLN A 108 -6.71 -11.94 0.59
C GLN A 108 -6.88 -10.46 0.27
N GLU A 109 -6.74 -9.57 1.26
CA GLU A 109 -6.75 -8.12 1.05
C GLU A 109 -5.60 -7.70 0.13
N ARG A 110 -4.35 -8.13 0.40
CA ARG A 110 -3.21 -7.90 -0.50
C ARG A 110 -3.41 -8.48 -1.91
N GLN A 111 -4.08 -9.62 -2.05
CA GLN A 111 -4.39 -10.19 -3.37
C GLN A 111 -5.39 -9.32 -4.14
N ARG A 112 -6.43 -8.81 -3.47
CA ARG A 112 -7.41 -7.88 -4.08
C ARG A 112 -6.79 -6.52 -4.40
N GLU A 113 -5.92 -6.00 -3.53
CA GLU A 113 -5.11 -4.81 -3.80
C GLU A 113 -4.28 -5.04 -5.09
N GLN A 114 -3.52 -6.14 -5.18
CA GLN A 114 -2.72 -6.47 -6.37
C GLN A 114 -3.55 -6.70 -7.64
N GLU A 115 -4.78 -7.22 -7.53
CA GLU A 115 -5.69 -7.40 -8.66
C GLU A 115 -6.19 -6.05 -9.17
N GLN A 116 -6.66 -5.17 -8.28
CA GLN A 116 -7.07 -3.79 -8.62
C GLN A 116 -5.90 -2.93 -9.13
N GLU A 117 -4.69 -3.13 -8.61
CA GLU A 117 -3.47 -2.50 -9.10
C GLU A 117 -3.15 -2.95 -10.55
N ARG A 118 -3.31 -4.24 -10.85
CA ARG A 118 -3.12 -4.82 -12.20
C ARG A 118 -4.19 -4.41 -13.21
N GLU A 119 -5.44 -4.27 -12.78
CA GLU A 119 -6.52 -3.78 -13.63
C GLU A 119 -6.24 -2.33 -14.05
N GLN A 120 -5.97 -1.45 -13.08
CA GLN A 120 -5.65 -0.05 -13.36
C GLN A 120 -4.31 0.13 -14.09
N GLU A 121 -3.30 -0.72 -13.88
CA GLU A 121 -2.03 -0.65 -14.63
C GLU A 121 -2.26 -1.01 -16.12
N GLN A 122 -3.17 -1.94 -16.40
CA GLN A 122 -3.58 -2.27 -17.77
C GLN A 122 -4.35 -1.12 -18.43
N GLU A 123 -5.28 -0.49 -17.72
CA GLU A 123 -6.00 0.70 -18.22
C GLU A 123 -5.04 1.86 -18.52
N GLN A 124 -4.09 2.14 -17.62
CA GLN A 124 -3.10 3.20 -17.82
C GLN A 124 -2.14 2.88 -18.97
N ALA A 125 -1.69 1.63 -19.10
CA ALA A 125 -0.86 1.19 -20.22
C ALA A 125 -1.58 1.22 -21.58
N GLN A 126 -2.91 1.07 -21.60
CA GLN A 126 -3.73 1.28 -22.80
C GLN A 126 -3.82 2.78 -23.12
N ALA A 127 -4.13 3.63 -22.14
CA ALA A 127 -4.18 5.08 -22.34
C ALA A 127 -2.85 5.69 -22.81
N GLU A 128 -1.71 5.24 -22.28
CA GLU A 128 -0.37 5.70 -22.72
C GLU A 128 -0.07 5.26 -24.17
N ARG A 129 -0.52 4.06 -24.59
CA ARG A 129 -0.41 3.60 -25.98
C ARG A 129 -1.29 4.42 -26.94
N GLU A 130 -2.49 4.79 -26.52
CA GLU A 130 -3.38 5.65 -27.32
C GLU A 130 -2.81 7.07 -27.47
N GLN A 131 -2.31 7.66 -26.38
CA GLN A 131 -1.62 8.96 -26.42
C GLN A 131 -0.40 8.93 -27.33
N ALA A 132 0.49 7.93 -27.19
CA ALA A 132 1.66 7.79 -28.04
C ALA A 132 1.33 7.53 -29.52
N ALA A 133 0.15 6.95 -29.82
CA ALA A 133 -0.34 6.81 -31.19
C ALA A 133 -0.83 8.15 -31.75
N GLN A 134 -1.62 8.92 -30.99
CA GLN A 134 -2.09 10.25 -31.35
C GLN A 134 -0.94 11.24 -31.55
N GLU A 135 0.07 11.22 -30.68
CA GLU A 135 1.28 12.04 -30.83
C GLU A 135 2.00 11.74 -32.15
N ARG A 136 2.22 10.45 -32.47
CA ARG A 136 2.84 10.03 -33.75
C ARG A 136 2.03 10.46 -34.97
N GLU A 137 0.70 10.42 -34.89
CA GLU A 137 -0.17 10.90 -35.97
C GLU A 137 -0.04 12.42 -36.14
N SER A 138 0.00 13.17 -35.03
CA SER A 138 0.22 14.62 -35.05
C SER A 138 1.61 15.01 -35.60
N GLU A 139 2.68 14.29 -35.22
CA GLU A 139 4.01 14.49 -35.79
C GLU A 139 4.06 14.19 -37.30
N ALA A 140 3.40 13.13 -37.74
CA ALA A 140 3.34 12.76 -39.16
C ALA A 140 2.56 13.79 -39.99
N ALA A 141 1.47 14.35 -39.44
CA ALA A 141 0.73 15.44 -40.04
C ALA A 141 1.59 16.72 -40.15
N SER A 142 2.28 17.12 -39.08
CA SER A 142 3.18 18.29 -39.09
C SER A 142 4.33 18.15 -40.10
N ARG A 143 5.00 16.99 -40.14
CA ARG A 143 6.06 16.70 -41.14
C ARG A 143 5.56 16.73 -42.58
N SER A 144 4.28 16.47 -42.81
CA SER A 144 3.67 16.53 -44.14
C SER A 144 3.38 17.96 -44.57
N GLN A 145 2.97 18.84 -43.64
CA GLN A 145 2.76 20.27 -43.91
C GLN A 145 4.09 21.01 -44.16
N GLU A 146 5.15 20.70 -43.41
CA GLU A 146 6.45 21.35 -43.61
C GLU A 146 7.06 21.04 -44.98
N ARG A 147 6.83 19.82 -45.51
CA ARG A 147 7.21 19.42 -46.88
C ARG A 147 6.45 20.13 -48.00
N GLN A 148 5.38 20.87 -47.70
CA GLN A 148 4.64 21.69 -48.67
C GLN A 148 5.10 23.15 -48.72
N SER A 149 6.05 23.55 -47.87
CA SER A 149 6.63 24.90 -47.88
C SER A 149 7.81 24.98 -48.88
N PRO A 150 7.84 25.99 -49.78
CA PRO A 150 8.92 26.09 -50.76
C PRO A 150 10.25 26.49 -50.12
N ALA A 151 11.32 25.76 -50.44
CA ALA A 151 12.62 25.88 -49.79
C ALA A 151 13.49 27.05 -50.31
N PRO A 152 14.20 27.78 -49.43
CA PRO A 152 15.46 28.43 -49.78
C PRO A 152 16.62 27.41 -49.80
N GLN A 153 17.64 27.68 -50.61
CA GLN A 153 18.67 26.70 -50.98
C GLN A 153 19.71 26.42 -49.89
N ALA A 154 20.32 25.23 -49.97
CA ALA A 154 21.28 24.71 -49.01
C ALA A 154 22.66 25.39 -49.05
N SER A 155 23.41 25.25 -47.95
CA SER A 155 24.87 25.24 -47.97
C SER A 155 25.39 24.25 -46.92
N THR A 156 26.26 23.35 -47.35
CA THR A 156 26.75 22.21 -46.58
C THR A 156 28.15 22.46 -46.02
N SER A 157 28.35 22.24 -44.71
CA SER A 157 29.66 21.86 -44.18
C SER A 157 29.56 21.26 -42.77
N THR A 158 29.94 19.99 -42.66
CA THR A 158 30.32 19.33 -41.40
C THR A 158 31.71 18.75 -41.61
N PRO A 159 32.60 18.84 -40.62
CA PRO A 159 33.23 17.62 -40.12
C PRO A 159 33.16 17.52 -38.59
N ALA A 160 33.27 16.28 -38.09
CA ALA A 160 32.98 15.93 -36.71
C ALA A 160 34.22 15.75 -35.82
N ALA A 161 34.06 16.10 -34.54
CA ALA A 161 34.69 15.55 -33.33
C ALA A 161 33.79 16.04 -32.16
N GLU A 162 33.66 15.39 -31.00
CA GLU A 162 34.65 14.58 -30.28
C GLU A 162 33.97 13.53 -29.38
N THR A 163 34.70 12.45 -29.07
CA THR A 163 34.23 11.32 -28.25
C THR A 163 34.17 11.68 -26.76
N ALA A 164 32.98 11.60 -26.15
CA ALA A 164 32.85 11.60 -24.69
C ALA A 164 32.89 10.16 -24.14
N ALA A 165 33.88 9.85 -23.30
CA ALA A 165 33.96 8.60 -22.56
C ALA A 165 32.88 8.52 -21.45
N PRO A 166 32.42 7.32 -21.04
CA PRO A 166 31.28 7.18 -20.13
C PRO A 166 31.65 7.62 -18.70
N ALA A 167 30.85 8.53 -18.13
CA ALA A 167 31.06 9.04 -16.78
C ALA A 167 30.45 8.14 -15.69
N PRO A 168 31.24 7.61 -14.74
CA PRO A 168 30.71 6.90 -13.57
C PRO A 168 30.27 7.90 -12.48
N ALA A 169 29.17 8.62 -12.73
CA ALA A 169 28.62 9.61 -11.78
C ALA A 169 27.08 9.60 -11.66
N ALA A 170 26.37 8.83 -12.48
CA ALA A 170 24.90 8.84 -12.48
C ALA A 170 24.28 8.08 -11.29
N SER A 171 24.86 6.95 -10.87
CA SER A 171 24.23 6.02 -9.92
C SER A 171 24.17 6.57 -8.48
N SER A 172 25.18 7.32 -8.06
CA SER A 172 25.21 7.96 -6.74
C SER A 172 24.13 9.05 -6.60
N ASN A 173 23.76 9.71 -7.68
CA ASN A 173 22.73 10.75 -7.68
C ASN A 173 21.33 10.16 -7.46
N VAL A 174 21.00 9.04 -8.10
CA VAL A 174 19.68 8.38 -8.02
C VAL A 174 19.28 8.08 -6.57
N ILE A 175 20.18 7.52 -5.76
CA ILE A 175 19.87 7.18 -4.36
C ILE A 175 19.69 8.42 -3.48
N GLU A 176 20.55 9.42 -3.62
CA GLU A 176 20.44 10.65 -2.81
C GLU A 176 19.20 11.48 -3.18
N ILE A 177 18.74 11.42 -4.43
CA ILE A 177 17.43 11.93 -4.83
C ILE A 177 16.31 11.09 -4.21
N ALA A 178 16.36 9.76 -4.33
CA ALA A 178 15.33 8.86 -3.80
C ALA A 178 15.08 9.07 -2.29
N LYS A 179 16.17 9.23 -1.52
CA LYS A 179 16.12 9.48 -0.07
C LYS A 179 15.35 10.75 0.33
N GLN A 180 15.30 11.77 -0.52
CA GLN A 180 14.59 13.03 -0.23
C GLN A 180 13.06 12.86 -0.11
N TYR A 181 12.53 11.77 -0.67
CA TYR A 181 11.10 11.48 -0.70
C TYR A 181 10.67 10.40 0.30
N ILE A 182 11.57 9.94 1.18
CA ILE A 182 11.20 9.02 2.27
C ILE A 182 10.11 9.67 3.12
N GLY A 183 9.02 8.93 3.35
CA GLY A 183 7.83 9.40 4.04
C GLY A 183 6.71 9.93 3.13
N THR A 184 6.97 10.21 1.84
CA THR A 184 5.90 10.55 0.89
C THR A 184 4.88 9.39 0.82
N PRO A 185 3.57 9.65 0.98
CA PRO A 185 2.56 8.60 1.02
C PRO A 185 2.46 7.88 -0.34
N TYR A 186 2.08 6.60 -0.28
CA TYR A 186 1.67 5.89 -1.48
C TYR A 186 0.34 6.45 -1.98
N VAL A 187 0.28 6.77 -3.27
CA VAL A 187 -0.95 7.12 -3.99
C VAL A 187 -0.93 6.37 -5.31
N TYR A 188 -1.93 5.53 -5.55
CA TYR A 188 -2.05 4.80 -6.81
C TYR A 188 -2.11 5.77 -8.00
N GLY A 189 -1.37 5.49 -9.08
CA GLY A 189 -1.22 6.39 -10.22
C GLY A 189 -0.32 7.60 -9.95
N GLY A 190 0.14 7.80 -8.71
CA GLY A 190 0.91 8.97 -8.28
C GLY A 190 2.34 9.01 -8.84
N SER A 191 2.72 10.17 -9.39
CA SER A 191 4.06 10.43 -9.96
C SER A 191 4.67 11.75 -9.46
N THR A 192 4.23 12.25 -8.30
CA THR A 192 4.68 13.56 -7.77
C THR A 192 4.95 13.52 -6.25
N PRO A 193 5.67 14.49 -5.67
CA PRO A 193 5.92 14.53 -4.22
C PRO A 193 4.67 14.66 -3.33
N ALA A 194 3.47 14.87 -3.89
CA ALA A 194 2.20 14.78 -3.16
C ALA A 194 1.77 13.32 -2.90
N GLY A 195 2.29 12.37 -3.67
CA GLY A 195 2.01 10.94 -3.55
C GLY A 195 2.56 10.17 -4.75
N PHE A 196 3.17 9.01 -4.48
CA PHE A 196 3.80 8.16 -5.49
C PHE A 196 3.27 6.72 -5.45
N ASP A 197 3.08 6.08 -6.59
CA ASP A 197 3.13 4.61 -6.66
C ASP A 197 4.56 4.13 -6.95
N CYS A 198 4.75 2.83 -7.15
CA CYS A 198 6.08 2.22 -7.30
C CYS A 198 6.83 2.72 -8.54
N SER A 199 6.20 2.67 -9.70
CA SER A 199 6.78 3.04 -10.99
C SER A 199 6.77 4.56 -11.23
N GLY A 200 5.82 5.29 -10.65
CA GLY A 200 5.81 6.75 -10.60
C GLY A 200 6.91 7.32 -9.71
N PHE A 201 7.23 6.66 -8.59
CA PHE A 201 8.38 7.00 -7.74
C PHE A 201 9.70 6.83 -8.50
N THR A 202 9.94 5.66 -9.11
CA THR A 202 11.17 5.41 -9.87
C THR A 202 11.27 6.37 -11.05
N GLN A 203 10.20 6.57 -11.82
CA GLN A 203 10.19 7.52 -12.93
C GLN A 203 10.59 8.93 -12.48
N TYR A 204 10.01 9.42 -11.39
CA TYR A 204 10.32 10.75 -10.86
C TYR A 204 11.78 10.88 -10.43
N VAL A 205 12.31 9.90 -9.68
CA VAL A 205 13.70 9.91 -9.21
C VAL A 205 14.68 9.85 -10.38
N PHE A 206 14.47 8.97 -11.36
CA PHE A 206 15.32 8.87 -12.53
C PHE A 206 15.25 10.13 -13.41
N ALA A 207 14.06 10.73 -13.57
CA ALA A 207 13.91 11.99 -14.29
C ALA A 207 14.69 13.14 -13.62
N LYS A 208 14.69 13.21 -12.28
CA LYS A 208 15.53 14.14 -11.51
C LYS A 208 17.03 13.85 -11.64
N ALA A 209 17.41 12.60 -11.88
CA ALA A 209 18.78 12.20 -12.20
C ALA A 209 19.15 12.39 -13.70
N GLY A 210 18.25 12.96 -14.52
CA GLY A 210 18.48 13.20 -15.95
C GLY A 210 18.20 12.00 -16.86
N LYS A 211 17.49 10.98 -16.39
CA LYS A 211 17.16 9.74 -17.12
C LYS A 211 15.65 9.59 -17.28
N SER A 212 15.17 9.47 -18.51
CA SER A 212 13.75 9.19 -18.77
C SER A 212 13.50 7.68 -18.76
N ILE A 213 12.45 7.24 -18.06
CA ILE A 213 11.96 5.86 -18.07
C ILE A 213 10.42 5.82 -18.21
N PRO A 214 9.85 4.74 -18.77
CA PRO A 214 8.40 4.60 -18.95
C PRO A 214 7.61 4.72 -17.65
N ARG A 215 6.31 5.05 -17.75
CA ARG A 215 5.45 5.21 -16.56
C ARG A 215 5.08 3.90 -15.89
N VAL A 216 4.94 2.83 -16.68
CA VAL A 216 4.40 1.52 -16.29
C VAL A 216 5.52 0.56 -15.88
N THR A 217 5.29 -0.27 -14.86
CA THR A 217 6.31 -1.16 -14.25
C THR A 217 6.89 -2.14 -15.26
N THR A 218 6.01 -2.80 -16.03
CA THR A 218 6.40 -3.75 -17.07
C THR A 218 7.21 -3.09 -18.19
N ALA A 219 6.91 -1.84 -18.53
CA ALA A 219 7.66 -1.08 -19.53
C ALA A 219 9.03 -0.61 -19.00
N GLN A 220 9.14 -0.26 -17.72
CA GLN A 220 10.45 -0.01 -17.08
C GLN A 220 11.32 -1.27 -17.09
N GLN A 221 10.76 -2.45 -16.79
CA GLN A 221 11.49 -3.71 -16.85
C GLN A 221 11.99 -4.03 -18.27
N ALA A 222 11.17 -3.76 -19.30
CA ALA A 222 11.54 -3.97 -20.69
C ALA A 222 12.56 -2.95 -21.23
N ALA A 223 12.59 -1.73 -20.68
CA ALA A 223 13.51 -0.67 -21.09
C ALA A 223 14.87 -0.73 -20.39
N ALA A 224 14.95 -1.33 -19.20
CA ALA A 224 16.20 -1.44 -18.44
C ALA A 224 17.11 -2.55 -18.98
N THR A 225 18.43 -2.34 -18.91
CA THR A 225 19.44 -3.35 -19.26
C THR A 225 19.53 -4.40 -18.15
N PRO A 226 19.23 -5.69 -18.38
CA PRO A 226 19.26 -6.70 -17.31
C PRO A 226 20.65 -6.86 -16.69
N VAL A 227 20.72 -6.99 -15.35
CA VAL A 227 21.97 -7.21 -14.61
C VAL A 227 21.86 -8.37 -13.61
N SER A 228 22.91 -9.18 -13.52
CA SER A 228 23.02 -10.29 -12.55
C SER A 228 23.74 -9.91 -11.25
N SER A 229 24.49 -8.81 -11.26
CA SER A 229 25.23 -8.26 -10.11
C SER A 229 24.79 -6.81 -9.86
N PRO A 230 23.61 -6.59 -9.24
CA PRO A 230 23.04 -5.27 -9.08
C PRO A 230 23.95 -4.37 -8.23
N GLN A 231 24.01 -3.10 -8.64
CA GLN A 231 24.75 -2.04 -7.96
C GLN A 231 23.74 -1.02 -7.37
N PRO A 232 24.09 -0.33 -6.27
CA PRO A 232 23.25 0.73 -5.74
C PRO A 232 22.88 1.75 -6.84
N GLY A 233 21.58 1.95 -7.06
CA GLY A 233 21.01 2.77 -8.12
C GLY A 233 20.39 1.98 -9.28
N ASP A 234 20.58 0.65 -9.36
CA ASP A 234 19.85 -0.22 -10.29
C ASP A 234 18.39 -0.43 -9.83
N LEU A 235 17.47 -0.72 -10.75
CA LEU A 235 16.09 -1.09 -10.46
C LEU A 235 16.00 -2.58 -10.06
N VAL A 236 15.10 -2.89 -9.13
CA VAL A 236 14.70 -4.26 -8.76
C VAL A 236 13.21 -4.46 -9.09
N PHE A 237 12.89 -5.54 -9.79
CA PHE A 237 11.56 -5.83 -10.33
C PHE A 237 10.98 -7.12 -9.72
N PHE A 238 9.66 -7.19 -9.58
CA PHE A 238 8.97 -8.29 -8.88
C PHE A 238 7.82 -8.90 -9.69
N GLY A 239 7.81 -10.22 -9.79
CA GLY A 239 6.79 -11.00 -10.51
C GLY A 239 6.94 -11.03 -12.03
N SER A 240 6.10 -11.85 -12.67
CA SER A 240 6.01 -11.98 -14.12
C SER A 240 4.53 -12.07 -14.53
N PRO A 241 3.97 -11.08 -15.25
CA PRO A 241 4.57 -9.77 -15.54
C PRO A 241 4.94 -9.00 -14.26
N SER A 242 5.90 -8.06 -14.36
CA SER A 242 6.37 -7.30 -13.20
C SER A 242 5.30 -6.32 -12.70
N TRP A 243 4.87 -6.51 -11.45
CA TRP A 243 3.81 -5.72 -10.80
C TRP A 243 4.35 -4.72 -9.77
N HIS A 244 5.63 -4.83 -9.39
CA HIS A 244 6.29 -3.84 -8.52
C HIS A 244 7.72 -3.54 -8.97
N VAL A 245 8.20 -2.36 -8.60
CA VAL A 245 9.58 -1.92 -8.81
C VAL A 245 10.08 -1.09 -7.63
N GLY A 246 11.36 -1.25 -7.29
CA GLY A 246 12.09 -0.42 -6.35
C GLY A 246 13.47 -0.05 -6.88
N ILE A 247 14.19 0.83 -6.17
CA ILE A 247 15.58 1.19 -6.46
C ILE A 247 16.47 0.46 -5.45
N TYR A 248 17.39 -0.37 -5.94
CA TYR A 248 18.36 -1.09 -5.10
C TYR A 248 19.33 -0.10 -4.43
N VAL A 249 19.57 -0.25 -3.13
CA VAL A 249 20.48 0.65 -2.36
C VAL A 249 21.71 -0.06 -1.80
N GLY A 250 21.91 -1.35 -2.13
CA GLY A 250 22.97 -2.19 -1.57
C GLY A 250 22.45 -3.14 -0.48
N ASP A 251 23.29 -4.09 -0.07
CA ASP A 251 23.08 -4.98 1.09
C ASP A 251 21.72 -5.71 1.16
N GLY A 252 21.13 -6.04 0.01
CA GLY A 252 19.79 -6.67 -0.06
C GLY A 252 18.62 -5.73 0.28
N MET A 253 18.86 -4.42 0.30
CA MET A 253 17.89 -3.37 0.61
C MET A 253 17.47 -2.60 -0.65
N MET A 254 16.25 -2.06 -0.64
CA MET A 254 15.74 -1.17 -1.67
C MET A 254 14.99 0.02 -1.08
N ILE A 255 14.80 1.07 -1.86
CA ILE A 255 13.84 2.15 -1.61
C ILE A 255 12.71 2.09 -2.65
N ASP A 256 11.47 2.09 -2.18
CA ASP A 256 10.26 1.96 -3.01
C ASP A 256 9.06 2.67 -2.36
N SER A 257 8.03 2.95 -3.17
CA SER A 257 6.66 3.24 -2.69
C SER A 257 5.85 1.94 -2.82
N PRO A 258 5.52 1.22 -1.74
CA PRO A 258 5.24 -0.21 -1.84
C PRO A 258 3.78 -0.55 -2.19
N ARG A 259 2.81 0.12 -1.56
CA ARG A 259 1.35 -0.09 -1.70
C ARG A 259 0.57 0.93 -0.86
N THR A 260 -0.74 0.98 -1.06
CA THR A 260 -1.70 1.80 -0.29
C THR A 260 -1.53 1.67 1.23
N GLY A 261 -1.75 2.77 1.95
CA GLY A 261 -1.58 2.84 3.41
C GLY A 261 -0.14 2.83 3.91
N SER A 262 0.84 2.82 2.99
CA SER A 262 2.28 2.91 3.29
C SER A 262 2.88 4.20 2.71
N SER A 263 4.18 4.40 2.91
CA SER A 263 4.96 5.51 2.36
C SER A 263 6.25 5.01 1.73
N VAL A 264 6.89 5.87 0.93
CA VAL A 264 8.26 5.67 0.44
C VAL A 264 9.20 5.39 1.62
N SER A 265 9.93 4.28 1.60
CA SER A 265 10.89 3.96 2.66
C SER A 265 11.96 2.97 2.19
N ILE A 266 13.10 2.95 2.88
CA ILE A 266 14.11 1.90 2.70
C ILE A 266 13.65 0.63 3.44
N ARG A 267 13.64 -0.52 2.75
CA ARG A 267 13.27 -1.83 3.33
C ARG A 267 14.10 -2.98 2.72
N PRO A 268 14.13 -4.16 3.35
CA PRO A 268 14.70 -5.36 2.72
C PRO A 268 13.92 -5.72 1.45
N ILE A 269 14.64 -6.17 0.42
CA ILE A 269 14.03 -6.79 -0.76
C ILE A 269 13.25 -8.03 -0.31
N PHE A 270 12.00 -8.13 -0.74
CA PHE A 270 11.11 -9.25 -0.41
C PHE A 270 11.11 -10.33 -1.52
N ASP A 271 10.44 -11.45 -1.26
CA ASP A 271 10.39 -12.59 -2.18
C ASP A 271 9.69 -12.25 -3.51
N GLY A 272 10.05 -12.98 -4.57
CA GLY A 272 9.42 -12.84 -5.89
C GLY A 272 10.10 -11.86 -6.85
N VAL A 273 11.35 -11.48 -6.59
CA VAL A 273 12.20 -10.75 -7.55
C VAL A 273 12.25 -11.49 -8.89
N SER A 274 11.87 -10.82 -9.98
CA SER A 274 11.96 -11.34 -11.35
C SER A 274 13.20 -10.88 -12.09
N GLY A 275 13.87 -9.82 -11.62
CA GLY A 275 15.17 -9.42 -12.12
C GLY A 275 15.63 -8.06 -11.59
N TYR A 276 16.85 -7.68 -11.97
CA TYR A 276 17.40 -6.34 -11.77
C TYR A 276 17.71 -5.71 -13.13
N GLY A 277 17.55 -4.40 -13.23
CA GLY A 277 17.78 -3.67 -14.47
C GLY A 277 18.49 -2.34 -14.26
N ARG A 278 19.45 -2.02 -15.13
CA ARG A 278 20.18 -0.75 -15.14
C ARG A 278 19.63 0.18 -16.22
N VAL A 279 19.38 1.42 -15.82
CA VAL A 279 19.08 2.58 -16.68
C VAL A 279 20.33 3.46 -16.75
#